data_AF-A0A3D4CHW0-F1
#
_entry.id   AF-A0A3D4CHW0-F1
#
_cell.length_a   1.000
_cell.length_b   1.000
_cell.length_c   1.000
_cell.angle_alpha   90.00
_cell.angle_beta   90.00
_cell.angle_gamma   90.00
#
_symmetry.space_group_name_H-M   'P 1'
#
loop_
_entity.id
_entity.type
_entity.pdbx_description
1 polymer ?
#
loop_
_entity_poly.entity_id
_entity_poly.type
_entity_poly.pdbx_seq_one_letter_code
_entity_poly.pdbx_strand_id
1 'polypeptide(L)'
;EYGISVTIKQSINPFEHYSNPINGFINATISFEDSTKQWLTGVPDVDGQIDQNWIRSGTFKDPNNINYNDYFQSFIVNGQSVDSFFDPNQEYEKVLNGTWAPYVMASYGTANVKNAPTPQSVLPNSLKLSDAEKYLHSIDIVITNDKSKWTRCPVLEAQYDNTLSEGNAGFMNLRAAPSVDKNGNPDGTGNGMGWFPGYAIDLETGKRLNMAFAEDSWLAGENGRDMKWNPTSTLYDGVFGSETRWGGKHYVYVFAETELGGAFTDMPAYDEGQTIQALLQSGTAMDIRSLWRSCMWVGIPLVEEGEDFMSTDVRIRLRVSRRYESFATGHVGNNDNPMYGFGLTDLATLTNDEMAIDSALAMINVVPNPYYSTSEYEVGQLDTRVKITNLPEECTIQIYNINGTLVRSYNKADSKTSLDWDLKNHAGIPIAGGVYLIHVTVPNVGERTLKWFGVMRPTDLNGF
;
A
#
# COMPACT_ATOMS: atom_id res chain seq x y z
N GLU A 1 10.06 -24.36 -24.43
CA GLU A 1 9.80 -22.97 -24.82
C GLU A 1 9.41 -22.20 -23.57
N TYR A 2 10.25 -21.27 -23.12
CA TYR A 2 9.90 -20.39 -22.01
C TYR A 2 9.27 -19.14 -22.61
N GLY A 3 8.01 -18.88 -22.26
CA GLY A 3 7.25 -17.71 -22.70
C GLY A 3 6.86 -16.86 -21.50
N ILE A 4 6.44 -15.63 -21.78
CA ILE A 4 5.93 -14.70 -20.77
C ILE A 4 4.42 -14.64 -20.91
N SER A 5 3.71 -14.73 -19.78
CA SER A 5 2.28 -14.48 -19.69
C SER A 5 2.06 -13.24 -18.84
N VAL A 6 1.25 -12.31 -19.34
CA VAL A 6 0.81 -11.13 -18.60
C VAL A 6 -0.69 -11.22 -18.43
N THR A 7 -1.16 -11.14 -17.20
CA THR A 7 -2.59 -11.09 -16.87
C THR A 7 -2.90 -9.70 -16.32
N ILE A 8 -3.81 -9.00 -17.00
CA ILE A 8 -4.33 -7.70 -16.55
C ILE A 8 -5.77 -7.93 -16.11
N LYS A 9 -6.08 -7.54 -14.87
CA LYS A 9 -7.43 -7.62 -14.31
C LYS A 9 -7.86 -6.21 -13.91
N GLN A 10 -9.12 -5.89 -14.20
CA GLN A 10 -9.72 -4.68 -13.63
C GLN A 10 -10.01 -4.84 -12.15
N SER A 11 -9.64 -3.82 -11.39
CA SER A 11 -10.05 -3.63 -10.01
C SER A 11 -11.57 -3.52 -9.90
N ILE A 12 -12.07 -3.75 -8.71
CA ILE A 12 -13.44 -3.42 -8.33
C ILE A 12 -13.36 -2.09 -7.58
N ASN A 13 -14.31 -1.19 -7.79
CA ASN A 13 -14.32 0.06 -7.05
C ASN A 13 -14.60 -0.19 -5.56
N PRO A 14 -14.19 0.71 -4.65
CA PRO A 14 -14.57 0.61 -3.25
C PRO A 14 -16.10 0.62 -3.13
N PHE A 15 -16.66 -0.10 -2.16
CA PHE A 15 -18.11 -0.14 -1.91
C PHE A 15 -19.01 -0.69 -3.05
N GLU A 16 -18.48 -1.06 -4.22
CA GLU A 16 -19.25 -1.65 -5.33
C GLU A 16 -19.79 -3.06 -4.97
N HIS A 17 -18.99 -3.84 -4.22
CA HIS A 17 -19.33 -5.21 -3.84
C HIS A 17 -18.96 -5.49 -2.38
N TYR A 18 -19.98 -5.62 -1.53
CA TYR A 18 -19.84 -5.85 -0.09
C TYR A 18 -19.16 -7.18 0.30
N SER A 19 -19.00 -8.11 -0.66
CA SER A 19 -18.26 -9.36 -0.47
C SER A 19 -16.78 -9.25 -0.84
N ASN A 20 -16.33 -8.09 -1.35
CA ASN A 20 -14.91 -7.85 -1.62
C ASN A 20 -14.16 -7.81 -0.27
N PRO A 21 -13.23 -8.74 0.00
CA PRO A 21 -12.63 -8.89 1.32
C PRO A 21 -11.87 -7.64 1.77
N ILE A 22 -11.33 -6.86 0.83
CA ILE A 22 -10.56 -5.65 1.10
C ILE A 22 -11.38 -4.35 0.94
N ASN A 23 -12.63 -4.45 0.47
CA ASN A 23 -13.50 -3.29 0.20
C ASN A 23 -12.86 -2.16 -0.63
N GLY A 24 -11.93 -2.54 -1.50
CA GLY A 24 -11.15 -1.62 -2.32
C GLY A 24 -10.04 -0.85 -1.59
N PHE A 25 -9.80 -1.04 -0.30
CA PHE A 25 -8.63 -0.48 0.37
C PHE A 25 -7.34 -1.15 -0.13
N ILE A 26 -6.30 -0.36 -0.44
CA ILE A 26 -4.98 -0.88 -0.85
C ILE A 26 -3.95 -0.68 0.25
N ASN A 27 -3.71 0.57 0.63
CA ASN A 27 -2.83 0.92 1.74
C ASN A 27 -3.02 2.39 2.15
N ALA A 28 -2.47 2.73 3.30
CA ALA A 28 -2.28 4.11 3.71
C ALA A 28 -0.91 4.28 4.35
N THR A 29 -0.25 5.42 4.08
CA THR A 29 1.05 5.74 4.68
C THR A 29 1.12 7.21 5.07
N ILE A 30 1.82 7.48 6.17
CA ILE A 30 2.27 8.81 6.55
C ILE A 30 3.80 8.80 6.48
N SER A 31 4.37 9.83 5.86
CA SER A 31 5.82 9.98 5.72
C SER A 31 6.21 11.41 6.04
N PHE A 32 7.31 11.53 6.76
CA PHE A 32 7.88 12.80 7.20
C PHE A 32 9.14 13.06 6.38
N GLU A 33 9.34 14.30 5.92
CA GLU A 33 10.58 14.67 5.20
C GLU A 33 11.81 14.46 6.09
N ASP A 34 11.73 14.86 7.36
CA ASP A 34 12.64 14.45 8.43
C ASP A 34 11.99 13.33 9.26
N SER A 35 12.43 12.09 9.08
CA SER A 35 11.88 10.92 9.76
C SER A 35 12.07 10.92 11.28
N THR A 36 12.90 11.82 11.82
CA THR A 36 13.13 11.99 13.26
C THR A 36 12.10 12.90 13.94
N LYS A 37 11.25 13.58 13.16
CA LYS A 37 10.26 14.55 13.64
C LYS A 37 8.84 14.12 13.28
N GLN A 38 8.31 13.15 14.02
CA GLN A 38 7.02 12.52 13.72
C GLN A 38 5.87 13.25 14.41
N TRP A 39 5.73 14.55 14.14
CA TRP A 39 4.86 15.45 14.88
C TRP A 39 3.35 15.27 14.63
N LEU A 40 2.94 14.47 13.63
CA LEU A 40 1.55 14.34 13.22
C LEU A 40 1.00 12.96 13.55
N THR A 41 -0.10 12.94 14.29
CA THR A 41 -0.89 11.75 14.63
C THR A 41 -2.37 12.04 14.42
N GLY A 42 -3.27 11.31 15.05
CA GLY A 42 -4.70 11.63 15.05
C GLY A 42 -5.49 10.92 16.14
N VAL A 43 -6.79 11.23 16.23
CA VAL A 43 -7.71 10.53 17.13
C VAL A 43 -7.94 9.13 16.58
N PRO A 44 -7.50 8.07 17.28
CA PRO A 44 -7.74 6.71 16.84
C PRO A 44 -9.21 6.36 17.02
N ASP A 45 -9.71 5.54 16.11
CA ASP A 45 -11.00 4.89 16.26
C ASP A 45 -10.96 3.83 17.37
N VAL A 46 -12.04 3.74 18.14
CA VAL A 46 -12.19 2.80 19.25
C VAL A 46 -13.63 2.33 19.34
N ASP A 47 -13.83 1.01 19.24
CA ASP A 47 -15.13 0.37 19.42
C ASP A 47 -15.81 0.74 20.77
N GLY A 48 -17.12 0.92 20.71
CA GLY A 48 -17.97 1.10 21.89
C GLY A 48 -18.99 2.23 21.76
N GLN A 49 -19.67 2.52 22.86
CA GLN A 49 -20.67 3.58 22.97
C GLN A 49 -20.00 4.92 23.37
N ILE A 50 -18.97 5.29 22.63
CA ILE A 50 -18.16 6.49 22.87
C ILE A 50 -17.94 7.23 21.55
N ASP A 51 -17.61 8.51 21.63
CA ASP A 51 -17.42 9.34 20.45
C ASP A 51 -16.24 8.85 19.59
N GLN A 52 -15.22 8.22 20.19
CA GLN A 52 -14.09 7.61 19.46
C GLN A 52 -14.49 6.43 18.57
N ASN A 53 -15.69 5.87 18.72
CA ASN A 53 -16.24 4.96 17.71
C ASN A 53 -16.74 5.85 16.57
N TRP A 54 -15.82 6.40 15.77
CA TRP A 54 -16.12 7.39 14.76
C TRP A 54 -16.03 6.81 13.35
N ILE A 55 -15.43 5.64 13.16
CA ILE A 55 -15.41 4.88 11.92
C ILE A 55 -16.40 3.72 12.07
N ARG A 56 -17.55 3.80 11.40
CA ARG A 56 -18.69 2.86 11.54
C ARG A 56 -18.51 1.59 10.71
N SER A 57 -17.44 0.87 11.01
CA SER A 57 -16.90 -0.23 10.24
C SER A 57 -17.01 -1.54 11.01
N GLY A 58 -17.39 -2.63 10.32
CA GLY A 58 -17.66 -3.93 10.94
C GLY A 58 -19.10 -4.39 10.76
N THR A 59 -19.58 -5.21 11.71
CA THR A 59 -20.90 -5.84 11.68
C THR A 59 -21.73 -5.61 12.95
N PHE A 60 -21.33 -4.66 13.79
CA PHE A 60 -21.97 -4.40 15.06
C PHE A 60 -23.27 -3.62 14.90
N LYS A 61 -24.28 -4.04 15.65
CA LYS A 61 -25.55 -3.33 15.81
C LYS A 61 -25.84 -3.22 17.29
N ASP A 62 -25.85 -1.99 17.78
CA ASP A 62 -26.17 -1.71 19.16
C ASP A 62 -27.66 -1.98 19.44
N PRO A 63 -27.99 -2.77 20.49
CA PRO A 63 -29.38 -3.11 20.79
C PRO A 63 -30.18 -1.94 21.38
N ASN A 64 -29.51 -0.92 21.91
CA ASN A 64 -30.11 0.17 22.68
C ASN A 64 -30.04 1.52 21.95
N ASN A 65 -29.05 1.72 21.08
CA ASN A 65 -28.82 3.01 20.44
C ASN A 65 -28.20 2.87 19.04
N ILE A 66 -29.06 3.02 18.03
CA ILE A 66 -28.71 2.92 16.60
C ILE A 66 -27.59 3.87 16.14
N ASN A 67 -27.28 4.93 16.90
CA ASN A 67 -26.22 5.87 16.55
C ASN A 67 -24.81 5.26 16.62
N TYR A 68 -24.68 4.10 17.29
CA TYR A 68 -23.43 3.33 17.39
C TYR A 68 -23.41 2.09 16.47
N ASN A 69 -24.39 1.93 15.59
CA ASN A 69 -24.37 0.85 14.62
C ASN A 69 -23.29 1.10 13.57
N ASP A 70 -22.63 0.02 13.16
CA ASP A 70 -21.86 0.02 11.93
C ASP A 70 -22.80 0.25 10.74
N TYR A 71 -22.26 0.81 9.66
CA TYR A 71 -23.09 1.15 8.52
C TYR A 71 -23.41 -0.06 7.65
N PHE A 72 -24.69 -0.21 7.35
CA PHE A 72 -25.23 -1.26 6.50
C PHE A 72 -26.40 -0.77 5.65
N GLN A 73 -26.76 -1.56 4.65
CA GLN A 73 -27.99 -1.45 3.88
C GLN A 73 -28.81 -2.72 4.06
N SER A 74 -30.10 -2.57 4.38
CA SER A 74 -31.03 -3.70 4.49
C SER A 74 -31.72 -3.99 3.17
N PHE A 75 -31.85 -5.28 2.85
CA PHE A 75 -32.56 -5.78 1.67
C PHE A 75 -33.60 -6.82 2.09
N ILE A 76 -34.66 -6.98 1.29
CA ILE A 76 -35.60 -8.09 1.46
C ILE A 76 -35.23 -9.21 0.48
N VAL A 77 -34.83 -10.36 1.02
CA VAL A 77 -34.52 -11.57 0.25
C VAL A 77 -35.44 -12.67 0.72
N ASN A 78 -36.26 -13.22 -0.18
CA ASN A 78 -37.24 -14.27 0.12
C ASN A 78 -38.17 -13.94 1.33
N GLY A 79 -38.54 -12.67 1.48
CA GLY A 79 -39.41 -12.21 2.58
C GLY A 79 -38.70 -12.00 3.93
N GLN A 80 -37.37 -12.16 3.99
CA GLN A 80 -36.57 -11.89 5.17
C GLN A 80 -35.68 -10.66 4.97
N SER A 81 -35.51 -9.85 6.03
CA SER A 81 -34.56 -8.74 6.03
C SER A 81 -33.15 -9.27 6.17
N VAL A 82 -32.27 -8.90 5.25
CA VAL A 82 -30.84 -9.21 5.26
C VAL A 82 -30.06 -7.90 5.25
N ASP A 83 -29.15 -7.74 6.21
CA ASP A 83 -28.30 -6.57 6.30
C ASP A 83 -26.97 -6.84 5.58
N SER A 84 -26.57 -5.91 4.71
CA SER A 84 -25.27 -5.91 4.06
C SER A 84 -24.46 -4.75 4.62
N PHE A 85 -23.47 -5.06 5.46
CA PHE A 85 -22.57 -4.06 6.02
C PHE A 85 -21.64 -3.49 4.95
N PHE A 86 -21.28 -2.22 5.11
CA PHE A 86 -20.48 -1.50 4.12
C PHE A 86 -19.03 -1.95 4.13
N ASP A 87 -18.51 -2.26 5.32
CA ASP A 87 -17.14 -2.71 5.53
C ASP A 87 -17.06 -3.82 6.60
N PRO A 88 -17.62 -5.01 6.34
CA PRO A 88 -17.74 -6.07 7.36
C PRO A 88 -16.42 -6.61 7.88
N ASN A 89 -15.32 -6.46 7.11
CA ASN A 89 -13.99 -6.95 7.49
C ASN A 89 -13.12 -5.89 8.15
N GLN A 90 -13.69 -4.71 8.42
CA GLN A 90 -13.01 -3.69 9.18
C GLN A 90 -11.73 -3.18 8.51
N GLU A 91 -11.78 -2.93 7.20
CA GLU A 91 -10.60 -2.51 6.45
C GLU A 91 -10.33 -1.00 6.64
N TYR A 92 -11.39 -0.20 6.73
CA TYR A 92 -11.29 1.25 6.83
C TYR A 92 -10.99 1.78 8.23
N GLU A 93 -11.32 1.05 9.30
CA GLU A 93 -10.90 1.42 10.67
C GLU A 93 -9.37 1.24 10.87
N LYS A 94 -8.70 0.49 10.00
CA LYS A 94 -7.25 0.26 10.06
C LYS A 94 -6.45 1.36 9.38
N VAL A 95 -7.11 2.28 8.67
CA VAL A 95 -6.44 3.35 7.90
C VAL A 95 -5.71 4.27 8.86
N LEU A 96 -4.37 4.18 8.84
CA LEU A 96 -3.48 4.95 9.71
C LEU A 96 -3.87 4.84 11.19
N ASN A 97 -4.09 3.62 11.68
CA ASN A 97 -4.54 3.34 13.05
C ASN A 97 -5.87 4.02 13.41
N GLY A 98 -6.80 4.07 12.46
CA GLY A 98 -8.14 4.62 12.67
C GLY A 98 -8.19 6.14 12.80
N THR A 99 -7.20 6.85 12.25
CA THR A 99 -7.13 8.32 12.31
C THR A 99 -7.68 9.01 11.06
N TRP A 100 -7.92 8.22 10.00
CA TRP A 100 -8.49 8.64 8.72
C TRP A 100 -9.51 7.62 8.25
N ALA A 101 -10.53 8.04 7.52
CA ALA A 101 -11.51 7.14 6.93
C ALA A 101 -12.16 7.76 5.68
N PRO A 102 -12.73 6.93 4.78
CA PRO A 102 -13.67 7.44 3.80
C PRO A 102 -14.82 8.14 4.53
N TYR A 103 -15.23 9.31 4.05
CA TYR A 103 -16.29 10.12 4.66
C TYR A 103 -17.60 9.32 4.83
N VAL A 104 -17.90 8.41 3.90
CA VAL A 104 -19.08 7.52 3.97
C VAL A 104 -19.09 6.61 5.21
N MET A 105 -17.93 6.30 5.79
CA MET A 105 -17.78 5.47 6.99
C MET A 105 -17.78 6.27 8.29
N ALA A 106 -17.63 7.59 8.21
CA ALA A 106 -17.52 8.41 9.40
C ALA A 106 -18.88 8.57 10.13
N SER A 107 -18.84 8.55 11.46
CA SER A 107 -19.98 8.80 12.33
C SER A 107 -20.52 10.21 12.12
N TYR A 108 -21.79 10.42 12.47
CA TYR A 108 -22.43 11.72 12.37
C TYR A 108 -22.87 12.25 13.73
N GLY A 109 -22.91 13.59 13.83
CA GLY A 109 -23.26 14.30 15.06
C GLY A 109 -24.67 14.00 15.53
N THR A 110 -24.81 13.55 16.77
CA THR A 110 -26.09 13.33 17.45
C THR A 110 -25.99 13.73 18.92
N ALA A 111 -27.12 13.74 19.63
CA ALA A 111 -27.11 14.00 21.07
C ALA A 111 -26.25 13.00 21.86
N ASN A 112 -26.02 11.79 21.32
CA ASN A 112 -25.20 10.75 21.92
C ASN A 112 -23.75 10.76 21.42
N VAL A 113 -23.52 11.23 20.18
CA VAL A 113 -22.22 11.25 19.52
C VAL A 113 -21.91 12.68 19.13
N LYS A 114 -21.35 13.45 20.06
CA LYS A 114 -21.25 14.92 19.91
C LYS A 114 -20.00 15.37 19.19
N ASN A 115 -18.94 14.58 19.24
CA ASN A 115 -17.65 14.89 18.62
C ASN A 115 -17.47 14.23 17.24
N ALA A 116 -18.52 13.64 16.66
CA ALA A 116 -18.45 13.06 15.32
C ALA A 116 -17.87 14.04 14.29
N PRO A 117 -17.12 13.58 13.27
CA PRO A 117 -16.54 14.48 12.29
C PRO A 117 -17.50 14.84 11.14
N THR A 118 -18.76 14.40 11.16
CA THR A 118 -19.71 14.71 10.08
C THR A 118 -21.05 15.21 10.60
N PRO A 119 -21.74 16.09 9.88
CA PRO A 119 -23.12 16.44 10.23
C PRO A 119 -24.06 15.28 9.96
N GLN A 120 -25.20 15.25 10.66
CA GLN A 120 -26.27 14.30 10.37
C GLN A 120 -26.79 14.51 8.94
N SER A 121 -26.36 13.64 8.04
CA SER A 121 -26.84 13.64 6.67
C SER A 121 -28.27 13.09 6.61
N VAL A 122 -29.17 13.86 6.00
CA VAL A 122 -30.55 13.41 5.67
C VAL A 122 -30.62 12.48 4.46
N LEU A 123 -29.47 12.11 3.86
CA LEU A 123 -29.42 11.20 2.72
C LEU A 123 -29.59 9.73 3.13
N PRO A 124 -30.36 8.94 2.34
CA PRO A 124 -30.33 7.50 2.43
C PRO A 124 -28.92 6.94 2.23
N ASN A 125 -28.60 5.91 3.01
CA ASN A 125 -27.37 5.12 2.93
C ASN A 125 -27.01 4.68 1.50
N SER A 126 -28.00 4.36 0.66
CA SER A 126 -27.80 3.96 -0.74
C SER A 126 -27.16 5.04 -1.60
N LEU A 127 -27.48 6.32 -1.37
CA LEU A 127 -26.90 7.42 -2.15
C LEU A 127 -25.46 7.68 -1.72
N LYS A 128 -25.18 7.68 -0.41
CA LYS A 128 -23.81 7.84 0.11
C LYS A 128 -22.88 6.76 -0.43
N LEU A 129 -23.35 5.52 -0.50
CA LEU A 129 -22.62 4.40 -1.09
C LEU A 129 -22.35 4.61 -2.57
N SER A 130 -23.37 4.99 -3.35
CA SER A 130 -23.18 5.22 -4.80
C SER A 130 -22.19 6.35 -5.07
N ASP A 131 -22.16 7.38 -4.23
CA ASP A 131 -21.18 8.45 -4.34
C ASP A 131 -19.77 7.97 -3.95
N ALA A 132 -19.64 7.18 -2.88
CA ALA A 132 -18.34 6.60 -2.51
C ALA A 132 -17.80 5.64 -3.57
N GLU A 133 -18.66 4.80 -4.17
CA GLU A 133 -18.28 3.92 -5.27
C GLU A 133 -17.74 4.70 -6.48
N LYS A 134 -18.37 5.83 -6.79
CA LYS A 134 -18.03 6.65 -7.95
C LYS A 134 -16.84 7.58 -7.70
N TYR A 135 -16.73 8.17 -6.51
CA TYR A 135 -15.84 9.31 -6.25
C TYR A 135 -14.78 9.07 -5.18
N LEU A 136 -14.74 7.93 -4.49
CA LEU A 136 -13.66 7.66 -3.54
C LEU A 136 -12.36 7.35 -4.30
N HIS A 137 -11.48 8.34 -4.37
CA HIS A 137 -10.22 8.28 -5.11
C HIS A 137 -9.00 8.12 -4.20
N SER A 138 -7.89 7.69 -4.80
CA SER A 138 -6.59 7.69 -4.15
C SER A 138 -6.06 9.12 -4.07
N ILE A 139 -5.62 9.56 -2.89
CA ILE A 139 -5.15 10.93 -2.69
C ILE A 139 -3.79 11.02 -2.02
N ASP A 140 -3.04 12.06 -2.38
CA ASP A 140 -1.89 12.54 -1.62
C ASP A 140 -2.29 13.83 -0.90
N ILE A 141 -2.16 13.86 0.42
CA ILE A 141 -2.28 15.09 1.22
C ILE A 141 -0.86 15.47 1.65
N VAL A 142 -0.46 16.69 1.32
CA VAL A 142 0.85 17.25 1.68
C VAL A 142 0.62 18.38 2.67
N ILE A 143 1.26 18.31 3.83
CA ILE A 143 1.36 19.38 4.81
C ILE A 143 2.77 19.95 4.72
N THR A 144 2.90 21.27 4.54
CA THR A 144 4.18 21.91 4.22
C THR A 144 4.33 23.29 4.83
N ASN A 145 5.55 23.62 5.26
CA ASN A 145 5.91 24.95 5.70
C ASN A 145 5.95 25.99 4.56
N ASP A 146 5.93 25.54 3.30
CA ASP A 146 5.86 26.41 2.14
C ASP A 146 4.46 27.03 1.98
N LYS A 147 4.30 28.23 2.54
CA LYS A 147 3.07 29.02 2.48
C LYS A 147 2.56 29.26 1.05
N SER A 148 3.39 29.20 0.02
CA SER A 148 2.92 29.37 -1.37
C SER A 148 2.02 28.23 -1.82
N LYS A 149 2.16 27.05 -1.21
CA LYS A 149 1.41 25.84 -1.54
C LYS A 149 0.14 25.65 -0.71
N TRP A 150 -0.08 26.46 0.31
CA TRP A 150 -1.25 26.35 1.20
C TRP A 150 -2.58 26.49 0.45
N THR A 151 -3.57 25.74 0.89
CA THR A 151 -4.92 25.70 0.33
C THR A 151 -5.82 26.69 1.06
N ARG A 152 -6.36 27.67 0.34
CA ARG A 152 -7.50 28.46 0.81
C ARG A 152 -8.72 27.55 0.89
N CYS A 153 -9.40 27.54 2.03
CA CYS A 153 -10.56 26.68 2.26
C CYS A 153 -11.50 27.24 3.35
N PRO A 154 -12.76 26.76 3.38
CA PRO A 154 -13.68 27.05 4.48
C PRO A 154 -13.24 26.41 5.80
N VAL A 155 -13.56 27.11 6.88
CA VAL A 155 -13.43 26.64 8.26
C VAL A 155 -14.82 26.33 8.80
N LEU A 156 -15.00 25.13 9.36
CA LEU A 156 -16.27 24.62 9.88
C LEU A 156 -16.32 24.70 11.41
N GLU A 157 -17.51 24.92 11.96
CA GLU A 157 -17.75 24.91 13.40
C GLU A 157 -17.92 23.47 13.92
N ALA A 158 -17.00 22.99 14.75
CA ALA A 158 -17.06 21.65 15.31
C ALA A 158 -17.84 21.54 16.63
N GLN A 159 -18.32 22.65 17.20
CA GLN A 159 -19.15 22.63 18.39
C GLN A 159 -20.56 22.11 18.07
N TYR A 160 -20.95 21.00 18.71
CA TYR A 160 -22.26 20.38 18.54
C TYR A 160 -23.39 21.26 19.11
N ASP A 161 -23.16 21.89 20.27
CA ASP A 161 -24.12 22.80 20.90
C ASP A 161 -23.91 24.23 20.39
N ASN A 162 -24.75 24.65 19.44
CA ASN A 162 -24.63 25.97 18.84
C ASN A 162 -24.82 27.14 19.82
N THR A 163 -25.28 26.92 21.05
CA THR A 163 -25.35 27.98 22.06
C THR A 163 -23.99 28.29 22.68
N LEU A 164 -23.03 27.37 22.53
CA LEU A 164 -21.64 27.52 22.97
C LEU A 164 -20.72 28.00 21.84
N SER A 165 -21.11 27.81 20.59
CA SER A 165 -20.31 28.23 19.44
C SER A 165 -20.29 29.74 19.28
N GLU A 166 -19.17 30.26 18.79
CA GLU A 166 -19.04 31.66 18.44
C GLU A 166 -20.04 32.04 17.33
N GLY A 167 -20.77 33.14 17.56
CA GLY A 167 -21.81 33.62 16.65
C GLY A 167 -23.04 32.71 16.53
N ASN A 168 -23.20 31.73 17.41
CA ASN A 168 -24.18 30.65 17.33
C ASN A 168 -24.14 29.86 16.00
N ALA A 169 -22.94 29.70 15.43
CA ALA A 169 -22.74 28.90 14.23
C ALA A 169 -23.21 27.46 14.47
N GLY A 170 -23.92 26.89 13.50
CA GLY A 170 -24.40 25.51 13.58
C GLY A 170 -23.26 24.49 13.43
N PHE A 171 -23.42 23.31 14.02
CA PHE A 171 -22.47 22.21 13.88
C PHE A 171 -22.21 21.86 12.40
N MET A 172 -20.92 21.85 12.04
CA MET A 172 -20.38 21.66 10.68
C MET A 172 -20.88 22.67 9.64
N ASN A 173 -21.40 23.82 10.08
CA ASN A 173 -21.60 24.99 9.22
C ASN A 173 -20.35 25.88 9.22
N LEU A 174 -20.34 26.85 8.32
CA LEU A 174 -19.27 27.83 8.21
C LEU A 174 -19.06 28.61 9.52
N ARG A 175 -17.82 28.77 9.97
CA ARG A 175 -17.47 29.55 11.16
C ARG A 175 -17.98 30.99 11.06
N ALA A 176 -18.57 31.50 12.14
CA ALA A 176 -19.09 32.87 12.22
C ALA A 176 -18.00 33.89 12.63
N ALA A 177 -16.81 33.78 12.04
CA ALA A 177 -15.66 34.65 12.28
C ALA A 177 -15.14 35.22 10.95
N PRO A 178 -14.43 36.37 10.98
CA PRO A 178 -13.80 36.93 9.79
C PRO A 178 -12.86 35.92 9.14
N SER A 179 -12.84 35.92 7.80
CA SER A 179 -11.86 35.17 7.02
C SER A 179 -10.45 35.70 7.29
N VAL A 180 -9.46 34.81 7.25
CA VAL A 180 -8.09 35.13 7.65
C VAL A 180 -7.05 34.86 6.57
N ASP A 181 -6.00 35.67 6.55
CA ASP A 181 -4.80 35.46 5.75
C ASP A 181 -3.98 34.24 6.25
N LYS A 182 -2.87 33.92 5.56
CA LYS A 182 -1.96 32.83 5.94
C LYS A 182 -1.21 33.05 7.26
N ASN A 183 -1.46 34.15 7.96
CA ASN A 183 -0.91 34.46 9.29
C ASN A 183 -2.02 34.48 10.37
N GLY A 184 -3.29 34.33 9.99
CA GLY A 184 -4.44 34.42 10.88
C GLY A 184 -4.99 35.82 11.10
N ASN A 185 -4.56 36.80 10.32
CA ASN A 185 -5.11 38.14 10.43
C ASN A 185 -6.36 38.25 9.55
N PRO A 186 -7.42 38.95 9.99
CA PRO A 186 -8.58 39.20 9.14
C PRO A 186 -8.18 39.80 7.78
N ASP A 187 -8.64 39.20 6.69
CA ASP A 187 -8.23 39.58 5.32
C ASP A 187 -9.27 40.42 4.57
N GLY A 188 -10.43 40.64 5.18
CA GLY A 188 -11.52 41.45 4.63
C GLY A 188 -12.35 40.77 3.55
N THR A 189 -12.19 39.47 3.29
CA THR A 189 -12.94 38.74 2.25
C THR A 189 -14.25 38.12 2.75
N GLY A 190 -14.85 38.68 3.80
CA GLY A 190 -16.03 38.12 4.45
C GLY A 190 -15.68 37.13 5.55
N ASN A 191 -16.49 36.10 5.77
CA ASN A 191 -16.39 35.22 6.94
C ASN A 191 -16.10 33.77 6.55
N GLY A 192 -15.50 33.04 7.50
CA GLY A 192 -15.47 31.58 7.47
C GLY A 192 -14.39 30.94 6.61
N MET A 193 -13.45 31.71 6.06
CA MET A 193 -12.37 31.17 5.22
C MET A 193 -11.02 31.27 5.92
N GLY A 194 -10.21 30.23 5.81
CA GLY A 194 -8.85 30.15 6.35
C GLY A 194 -7.92 29.46 5.37
N TRP A 195 -6.77 29.00 5.88
CA TRP A 195 -5.76 28.32 5.07
C TRP A 195 -5.33 27.02 5.73
N PHE A 196 -5.56 25.90 5.05
CA PHE A 196 -4.94 24.64 5.41
C PHE A 196 -3.45 24.68 4.98
N PRO A 197 -2.50 24.31 5.86
CA PRO A 197 -1.07 24.45 5.61
C PRO A 197 -0.52 23.35 4.70
N GLY A 198 -1.10 23.23 3.51
CA GLY A 198 -0.90 22.08 2.65
C GLY A 198 -1.88 22.05 1.48
N TYR A 199 -1.93 20.91 0.80
CA TYR A 199 -2.85 20.67 -0.31
C TYR A 199 -3.10 19.17 -0.51
N ALA A 200 -4.17 18.84 -1.23
CA ALA A 200 -4.48 17.47 -1.64
C ALA A 200 -4.45 17.35 -3.18
N ILE A 201 -3.99 16.21 -3.66
CA ILE A 201 -3.96 15.82 -5.08
C ILE A 201 -4.72 14.52 -5.25
N ASP A 202 -5.57 14.48 -6.26
CA ASP A 202 -6.22 13.30 -6.78
C ASP A 202 -5.27 12.54 -7.71
N LEU A 203 -5.02 11.25 -7.46
CA LEU A 203 -4.06 10.48 -8.26
C LEU A 203 -4.62 9.97 -9.58
N GLU A 204 -5.94 9.79 -9.66
CA GLU A 204 -6.64 9.35 -10.85
C GLU A 204 -6.64 10.45 -11.93
N THR A 205 -6.70 11.72 -11.52
CA THR A 205 -6.80 12.88 -12.43
C THR A 205 -5.57 13.80 -12.41
N GLY A 206 -4.74 13.72 -11.37
CA GLY A 206 -3.59 14.62 -11.16
C GLY A 206 -3.98 16.05 -10.75
N LYS A 207 -5.27 16.31 -10.49
CA LYS A 207 -5.77 17.65 -10.16
C LYS A 207 -5.62 17.95 -8.66
N ARG A 208 -5.47 19.24 -8.35
CA ARG A 208 -5.57 19.74 -6.98
C ARG A 208 -7.03 19.72 -6.53
N LEU A 209 -7.26 19.31 -5.29
CA LEU A 209 -8.58 19.13 -4.72
C LEU A 209 -9.01 20.28 -3.80
N ASN A 210 -10.32 20.46 -3.70
CA ASN A 210 -10.92 21.30 -2.67
C ASN A 210 -10.82 20.63 -1.30
N MET A 211 -10.64 21.45 -0.26
CA MET A 211 -10.51 21.01 1.12
C MET A 211 -11.37 21.90 2.03
N ALA A 212 -11.61 21.43 3.25
CA ALA A 212 -12.09 22.23 4.38
C ALA A 212 -11.43 21.70 5.66
N PHE A 213 -11.41 22.51 6.70
CA PHE A 213 -11.09 22.01 8.04
C PHE A 213 -12.10 22.53 9.06
N ALA A 214 -12.21 21.88 10.20
CA ALA A 214 -13.06 22.33 11.30
C ALA A 214 -12.22 22.90 12.45
N GLU A 215 -12.87 23.61 13.37
CA GLU A 215 -12.35 23.96 14.69
C GLU A 215 -13.54 24.10 15.66
N ASP A 216 -13.37 23.75 16.94
CA ASP A 216 -14.39 23.98 17.97
C ASP A 216 -14.16 25.33 18.64
N SER A 217 -15.02 26.30 18.33
CA SER A 217 -14.85 27.66 18.84
C SER A 217 -15.08 27.82 20.33
N TRP A 218 -15.66 26.82 20.99
CA TRP A 218 -15.72 26.78 22.45
C TRP A 218 -14.36 26.43 23.06
N LEU A 219 -13.53 25.67 22.35
CA LEU A 219 -12.22 25.18 22.81
C LEU A 219 -11.09 26.17 22.45
N ALA A 220 -11.23 27.43 22.86
CA ALA A 220 -10.21 28.45 22.60
C ALA A 220 -8.82 28.11 23.19
N GLY A 221 -8.77 27.31 24.28
CA GLY A 221 -7.52 26.80 24.86
C GLY A 221 -6.82 25.74 24.00
N GLU A 222 -7.53 25.14 23.04
CA GLU A 222 -7.03 24.16 22.07
C GLU A 222 -6.93 24.78 20.67
N ASN A 223 -6.70 26.10 20.59
CA ASN A 223 -6.65 26.91 19.36
C ASN A 223 -7.95 27.03 18.56
N GLY A 224 -9.09 26.50 19.02
CA GLY A 224 -10.29 26.38 18.18
C GLY A 224 -11.02 27.67 17.81
N ARG A 225 -10.47 28.86 18.11
CA ARG A 225 -11.09 30.18 17.85
C ARG A 225 -10.14 31.15 17.15
N ASP A 226 -9.23 30.64 16.32
CA ASP A 226 -8.26 31.47 15.61
C ASP A 226 -8.30 31.34 14.08
N MET A 227 -9.23 30.52 13.55
CA MET A 227 -9.45 30.28 12.13
C MET A 227 -8.23 29.64 11.43
N LYS A 228 -7.34 28.98 12.18
CA LYS A 228 -6.17 28.27 11.67
C LYS A 228 -6.35 26.78 11.87
N TRP A 229 -5.71 26.02 11.00
CA TRP A 229 -5.54 24.60 11.27
C TRP A 229 -4.24 24.41 12.08
N ASN A 230 -4.39 24.25 13.39
CA ASN A 230 -3.29 24.11 14.35
C ASN A 230 -3.70 23.24 15.55
N PRO A 231 -4.02 21.95 15.33
CA PRO A 231 -4.39 21.04 16.41
C PRO A 231 -3.35 21.00 17.52
N THR A 232 -3.80 20.72 18.73
CA THR A 232 -2.93 20.36 19.86
C THR A 232 -2.81 18.84 19.98
N SER A 233 -2.04 18.36 20.96
CA SER A 233 -1.92 16.93 21.28
C SER A 233 -2.99 16.43 22.27
N THR A 234 -3.84 17.32 22.79
CA THR A 234 -4.77 16.98 23.88
C THR A 234 -5.95 16.16 23.38
N LEU A 235 -6.03 14.89 23.76
CA LEU A 235 -7.21 14.05 23.50
C LEU A 235 -8.35 14.37 24.47
N TYR A 236 -8.04 14.35 25.77
CA TYR A 236 -8.99 14.49 26.86
C TYR A 236 -8.45 15.40 27.95
N ASP A 237 -9.35 16.04 28.68
CA ASP A 237 -9.06 16.89 29.83
C ASP A 237 -10.16 16.72 30.90
N GLY A 238 -10.02 17.40 32.03
CA GLY A 238 -10.96 17.34 33.14
C GLY A 238 -10.76 16.11 34.04
N VAL A 239 -11.57 16.03 35.08
CA VAL A 239 -11.45 14.97 36.10
C VAL A 239 -11.80 13.63 35.47
N PHE A 240 -10.84 12.70 35.45
CA PHE A 240 -10.94 11.40 34.78
C PHE A 240 -11.15 11.47 33.25
N GLY A 241 -10.71 12.55 32.59
CA GLY A 241 -10.84 12.67 31.12
C GLY A 241 -12.27 12.88 30.65
N SER A 242 -13.11 13.50 31.49
CA SER A 242 -14.53 13.72 31.21
C SER A 242 -14.81 14.70 30.06
N GLU A 243 -13.81 15.49 29.65
CA GLU A 243 -13.94 16.51 28.62
C GLU A 243 -13.14 16.14 27.38
N THR A 244 -13.84 15.90 26.28
CA THR A 244 -13.21 15.66 24.97
C THR A 244 -12.61 16.96 24.44
N ARG A 245 -11.32 16.91 24.08
CA ARG A 245 -10.61 18.03 23.44
C ARG A 245 -10.30 17.74 21.98
N TRP A 246 -9.80 16.54 21.69
CA TRP A 246 -9.41 16.08 20.35
C TRP A 246 -8.65 17.15 19.56
N GLY A 247 -7.67 17.76 20.22
CA GLY A 247 -6.81 18.77 19.64
C GLY A 247 -7.56 20.02 19.17
N GLY A 248 -8.69 20.39 19.78
CA GLY A 248 -9.53 21.49 19.31
C GLY A 248 -10.47 21.13 18.16
N LYS A 249 -10.59 19.82 17.84
CA LYS A 249 -11.43 19.27 16.78
C LYS A 249 -11.09 19.80 15.39
N HIS A 250 -9.79 19.86 15.09
CA HIS A 250 -9.27 20.33 13.81
C HIS A 250 -9.40 19.31 12.68
N TYR A 251 -10.64 18.89 12.40
CA TYR A 251 -10.96 17.88 11.40
C TYR A 251 -10.54 18.34 10.01
N VAL A 252 -10.13 17.42 9.14
CA VAL A 252 -9.71 17.73 7.77
C VAL A 252 -10.61 16.97 6.79
N TYR A 253 -11.10 17.67 5.76
CA TYR A 253 -11.97 17.13 4.73
C TYR A 253 -11.36 17.34 3.35
N VAL A 254 -11.44 16.31 2.51
CA VAL A 254 -10.98 16.35 1.12
C VAL A 254 -12.15 16.02 0.20
N PHE A 255 -12.43 16.90 -0.76
CA PHE A 255 -13.59 16.81 -1.65
C PHE A 255 -13.17 16.43 -3.07
N ALA A 256 -13.85 15.45 -3.66
CA ALA A 256 -13.71 15.07 -5.06
C ALA A 256 -14.24 16.16 -5.98
N GLU A 257 -13.71 16.23 -7.19
CA GLU A 257 -14.43 16.81 -8.31
C GLU A 257 -15.59 15.85 -8.68
N THR A 258 -16.81 16.38 -8.81
CA THR A 258 -18.00 15.53 -8.99
C THR A 258 -18.86 15.96 -10.17
N GLU A 259 -19.60 15.00 -10.71
CA GLU A 259 -20.68 15.21 -11.68
C GLU A 259 -21.94 14.51 -11.13
N LEU A 260 -22.56 15.13 -10.13
CA LEU A 260 -23.69 14.60 -9.38
C LEU A 260 -24.97 14.59 -10.23
N GLY A 261 -25.12 15.56 -11.14
CA GLY A 261 -26.26 15.72 -12.04
C GLY A 261 -27.57 16.09 -11.35
N GLY A 262 -28.61 16.31 -12.16
CA GLY A 262 -29.95 16.66 -11.66
C GLY A 262 -30.01 18.05 -11.05
N ALA A 263 -30.52 18.15 -9.82
CA ALA A 263 -30.64 19.40 -9.07
C ALA A 263 -29.47 19.65 -8.10
N PHE A 264 -28.47 18.75 -8.08
CA PHE A 264 -27.31 18.88 -7.21
C PHE A 264 -26.25 19.75 -7.86
N THR A 265 -25.49 20.46 -7.03
CA THR A 265 -24.35 21.26 -7.46
C THR A 265 -23.11 20.39 -7.49
N ASP A 266 -22.45 20.38 -8.63
CA ASP A 266 -21.19 19.69 -8.84
C ASP A 266 -20.05 20.39 -8.08
N MET A 267 -19.14 19.60 -7.51
CA MET A 267 -17.92 20.12 -6.92
C MET A 267 -16.88 20.29 -8.03
N PRO A 268 -16.37 21.50 -8.29
CA PRO A 268 -15.38 21.69 -9.34
C PRO A 268 -13.99 21.25 -8.88
N ALA A 269 -13.03 21.26 -9.83
CA ALA A 269 -11.62 21.33 -9.49
C ALA A 269 -11.32 22.52 -8.55
N TYR A 270 -10.19 22.47 -7.84
CA TYR A 270 -9.84 23.46 -6.82
C TYR A 270 -10.11 24.91 -7.26
N ASP A 271 -11.02 25.56 -6.54
CA ASP A 271 -11.55 26.90 -6.83
C ASP A 271 -11.37 27.85 -5.63
N GLU A 272 -10.31 27.63 -4.85
CA GLU A 272 -10.04 28.36 -3.61
C GLU A 272 -11.14 28.23 -2.54
N GLY A 273 -11.93 27.15 -2.62
CA GLY A 273 -13.01 26.85 -1.70
C GLY A 273 -14.28 27.67 -1.90
N GLN A 274 -14.39 28.40 -3.01
CA GLN A 274 -15.54 29.28 -3.30
C GLN A 274 -16.85 28.50 -3.38
N THR A 275 -16.87 27.35 -4.07
CA THR A 275 -18.07 26.52 -4.17
C THR A 275 -18.51 26.00 -2.81
N ILE A 276 -17.59 25.48 -1.99
CA ILE A 276 -17.91 25.00 -0.64
C ILE A 276 -18.47 26.15 0.21
N GLN A 277 -17.84 27.32 0.19
CA GLN A 277 -18.30 28.49 0.92
C GLN A 277 -19.72 28.88 0.51
N ALA A 278 -20.01 28.93 -0.79
CA ALA A 278 -21.33 29.30 -1.31
C ALA A 278 -22.42 28.31 -0.89
N LEU A 279 -22.15 27.00 -0.94
CA LEU A 279 -23.09 25.96 -0.51
C LEU A 279 -23.38 26.06 0.99
N LEU A 280 -22.35 26.30 1.81
CA LEU A 280 -22.50 26.49 3.26
C LEU A 280 -23.26 27.78 3.61
N GLN A 281 -23.00 28.88 2.90
CA GLN A 281 -23.67 30.17 3.12
C GLN A 281 -25.15 30.11 2.71
N SER A 282 -25.46 29.44 1.60
CA SER A 282 -26.84 29.17 1.20
C SER A 282 -27.56 28.34 2.26
N GLY A 283 -26.88 27.31 2.79
CA GLY A 283 -27.36 26.51 3.91
C GLY A 283 -28.63 25.70 3.62
N THR A 284 -29.09 25.68 2.36
CA THR A 284 -30.28 24.90 1.99
C THR A 284 -29.98 23.41 2.14
N ALA A 285 -30.99 22.62 2.48
CA ALA A 285 -30.81 21.17 2.59
C ALA A 285 -30.30 20.54 1.28
N MET A 286 -30.55 21.14 0.12
CA MET A 286 -30.04 20.65 -1.17
C MET A 286 -28.55 20.96 -1.33
N ASP A 287 -28.11 22.18 -1.01
CA ASP A 287 -26.72 22.60 -1.14
C ASP A 287 -25.80 21.88 -0.15
N ILE A 288 -26.26 21.72 1.10
CA ILE A 288 -25.54 20.95 2.12
C ILE A 288 -25.42 19.48 1.69
N ARG A 289 -26.45 18.91 1.04
CA ARG A 289 -26.33 17.58 0.44
C ARG A 289 -25.32 17.55 -0.70
N SER A 290 -25.36 18.50 -1.63
CA SER A 290 -24.37 18.59 -2.73
C SER A 290 -22.94 18.62 -2.19
N LEU A 291 -22.68 19.43 -1.17
CA LEU A 291 -21.38 19.51 -0.51
C LEU A 291 -20.93 18.15 0.03
N TRP A 292 -21.70 17.56 0.94
CA TRP A 292 -21.24 16.36 1.64
C TRP A 292 -21.22 15.09 0.78
N ARG A 293 -21.93 15.08 -0.36
CA ARG A 293 -21.81 14.03 -1.39
C ARG A 293 -20.47 14.05 -2.12
N SER A 294 -19.77 15.19 -2.12
CA SER A 294 -18.45 15.31 -2.74
C SER A 294 -17.29 14.99 -1.79
N CYS A 295 -17.53 14.86 -0.48
CA CYS A 295 -16.47 14.57 0.47
C CYS A 295 -16.00 13.12 0.35
N MET A 296 -14.71 12.91 0.07
CA MET A 296 -14.12 11.58 -0.09
C MET A 296 -13.55 11.05 1.21
N TRP A 297 -12.71 11.85 1.85
CA TRP A 297 -11.89 11.46 2.99
C TRP A 297 -12.05 12.47 4.10
N VAL A 298 -12.03 11.96 5.33
CA VAL A 298 -12.00 12.76 6.55
C VAL A 298 -10.91 12.22 7.47
N GLY A 299 -10.22 13.11 8.14
CA GLY A 299 -9.24 12.78 9.18
C GLY A 299 -9.45 13.64 10.41
N ILE A 300 -8.98 13.13 11.56
CA ILE A 300 -8.99 13.86 12.84
C ILE A 300 -7.56 13.98 13.34
N PRO A 301 -6.74 14.87 12.75
CA PRO A 301 -5.31 14.89 13.05
C PRO A 301 -5.04 15.62 14.37
N LEU A 302 -3.96 15.21 15.03
CA LEU A 302 -3.45 15.77 16.27
C LEU A 302 -1.95 16.00 16.14
N VAL A 303 -1.43 16.88 16.99
CA VAL A 303 0.02 16.92 17.23
C VAL A 303 0.40 15.73 18.11
N GLU A 304 1.49 15.05 17.79
CA GLU A 304 2.05 13.99 18.64
C GLU A 304 2.58 14.61 19.94
N GLU A 305 2.34 13.95 21.08
CA GLU A 305 2.70 14.50 22.38
C GLU A 305 4.22 14.70 22.49
N GLY A 306 4.63 15.93 22.83
CA GLY A 306 6.05 16.29 22.98
C GLY A 306 6.75 16.70 21.68
N GLU A 307 6.06 16.66 20.53
CA GLU A 307 6.58 17.14 19.25
C GLU A 307 6.16 18.59 18.95
N ASP A 308 6.98 19.27 18.16
CA ASP A 308 6.68 20.63 17.70
C ASP A 308 5.77 20.59 16.44
N PHE A 309 4.65 21.32 16.49
CA PHE A 309 3.73 21.46 15.35
C PHE A 309 4.46 21.91 14.08
N MET A 310 4.23 21.20 12.97
CA MET A 310 4.84 21.48 11.66
C MET A 310 6.37 21.51 11.65
N SER A 311 7.04 20.74 12.52
CA SER A 311 8.51 20.69 12.61
C SER A 311 9.21 20.09 11.37
N THR A 312 8.46 19.42 10.49
CA THR A 312 8.88 18.96 9.16
C THR A 312 7.66 18.81 8.22
N ASP A 313 7.87 18.84 6.91
CA ASP A 313 6.82 18.55 5.94
C ASP A 313 6.36 17.08 6.04
N VAL A 314 5.07 16.85 5.78
CA VAL A 314 4.42 15.55 5.90
C VAL A 314 3.68 15.22 4.60
N ARG A 315 3.74 13.95 4.19
CA ARG A 315 2.89 13.42 3.13
C ARG A 315 2.10 12.23 3.64
N ILE A 316 0.78 12.36 3.56
CA ILE A 316 -0.20 11.31 3.80
C ILE A 316 -0.67 10.77 2.46
N ARG A 317 -0.68 9.46 2.32
CA ARG A 317 -1.08 8.75 1.10
C ARG A 317 -2.21 7.81 1.47
N LEU A 318 -3.37 7.98 0.86
CA LEU A 318 -4.52 7.09 1.00
C LEU A 318 -4.76 6.43 -0.36
N ARG A 319 -4.80 5.09 -0.40
CA ARG A 319 -4.89 4.32 -1.65
C ARG A 319 -6.08 3.38 -1.63
N VAL A 320 -6.85 3.46 -2.71
CA VAL A 320 -7.98 2.58 -2.98
C VAL A 320 -7.90 2.03 -4.41
N SER A 321 -8.49 0.86 -4.62
CA SER A 321 -8.57 0.24 -5.93
C SER A 321 -9.69 0.89 -6.71
N ARG A 322 -9.36 1.49 -7.85
CA ARG A 322 -10.32 2.07 -8.79
C ARG A 322 -10.19 1.38 -10.14
N ARG A 323 -11.32 1.23 -10.82
CA ARG A 323 -11.33 0.83 -12.22
C ARG A 323 -10.63 1.89 -13.06
N TYR A 324 -9.96 1.44 -14.12
CA TYR A 324 -9.43 2.34 -15.11
C TYR A 324 -10.60 2.89 -15.92
N GLU A 325 -10.77 4.20 -15.84
CA GLU A 325 -11.75 4.93 -16.61
C GLU A 325 -11.03 5.67 -17.74
N SER A 326 -11.78 5.96 -18.80
CA SER A 326 -11.30 6.80 -19.89
C SER A 326 -11.00 8.19 -19.34
N PHE A 327 -9.79 8.69 -19.57
CA PHE A 327 -9.38 10.02 -19.15
C PHE A 327 -8.59 10.69 -20.27
N ALA A 328 -9.24 11.64 -20.94
CA ALA A 328 -8.65 12.39 -22.04
C ALA A 328 -7.55 13.31 -21.51
N THR A 329 -6.30 12.88 -21.67
CA THR A 329 -5.15 13.79 -21.59
C THR A 329 -4.96 14.43 -22.97
N GLY A 330 -4.16 15.50 -23.09
CA GLY A 330 -3.89 16.14 -24.40
C GLY A 330 -3.28 15.21 -25.47
N HIS A 331 -3.01 13.95 -25.16
CA HIS A 331 -2.60 12.89 -26.08
C HIS A 331 -3.79 12.05 -26.54
N VAL A 332 -4.13 12.15 -27.83
CA VAL A 332 -5.19 11.33 -28.44
C VAL A 332 -4.61 9.97 -28.83
N GLY A 333 -4.92 8.94 -28.05
CA GLY A 333 -4.55 7.55 -28.32
C GLY A 333 -5.42 6.58 -27.53
N ASN A 334 -5.72 5.40 -28.08
CA ASN A 334 -6.47 4.34 -27.39
C ASN A 334 -7.88 4.73 -26.88
N ASN A 335 -8.58 5.66 -27.56
CA ASN A 335 -9.88 6.20 -27.14
C ASN A 335 -9.88 6.71 -25.69
N ASP A 336 -8.81 7.41 -25.32
CA ASP A 336 -8.60 7.99 -23.98
C ASP A 336 -8.52 6.94 -22.85
N ASN A 337 -8.46 5.65 -23.18
CA ASN A 337 -8.25 4.60 -22.19
C ASN A 337 -6.77 4.56 -21.75
N PRO A 338 -6.48 4.36 -20.45
CA PRO A 338 -5.11 4.26 -19.96
C PRO A 338 -4.27 3.22 -20.71
N MET A 339 -3.03 3.59 -21.05
CA MET A 339 -2.04 2.72 -21.67
C MET A 339 -0.89 2.45 -20.69
N TYR A 340 -0.42 1.21 -20.63
CA TYR A 340 0.69 0.80 -19.78
C TYR A 340 1.79 0.15 -20.61
N GLY A 341 3.04 0.53 -20.34
CA GLY A 341 4.23 -0.16 -20.84
C GLY A 341 4.91 -0.89 -19.69
N PHE A 342 5.38 -2.11 -19.95
CA PHE A 342 6.28 -2.82 -19.04
C PHE A 342 7.54 -3.23 -19.81
N GLY A 343 8.70 -3.05 -19.15
CA GLY A 343 9.98 -3.49 -19.66
C GLY A 343 10.36 -4.84 -19.07
N LEU A 344 11.09 -5.64 -19.85
CA LEU A 344 11.66 -6.92 -19.39
C LEU A 344 13.17 -6.83 -19.21
N THR A 345 13.73 -5.62 -19.26
CA THR A 345 15.18 -5.37 -19.23
C THR A 345 15.84 -6.03 -18.03
N ASP A 346 15.21 -5.97 -16.86
CA ASP A 346 15.73 -6.53 -15.61
C ASP A 346 15.51 -8.06 -15.50
N LEU A 347 14.71 -8.64 -16.38
CA LEU A 347 14.45 -10.09 -16.49
C LEU A 347 15.24 -10.74 -17.64
N ALA A 348 16.16 -10.00 -18.25
CA ALA A 348 16.96 -10.50 -19.37
C ALA A 348 18.03 -11.50 -18.91
N THR A 349 18.30 -12.50 -19.75
CA THR A 349 19.43 -13.40 -19.56
C THR A 349 20.73 -12.60 -19.62
N LEU A 350 21.49 -12.57 -18.53
CA LEU A 350 22.84 -12.01 -18.52
C LEU A 350 23.80 -13.01 -19.16
N THR A 351 24.59 -12.54 -20.13
CA THR A 351 25.70 -13.32 -20.70
C THR A 351 26.99 -12.94 -19.99
N ASN A 352 27.86 -13.93 -19.74
CA ASN A 352 29.17 -13.74 -19.08
C ASN A 352 29.11 -13.18 -17.64
N ASP A 353 28.09 -13.56 -16.87
CA ASP A 353 28.06 -13.28 -15.43
C ASP A 353 29.04 -14.21 -14.69
N GLU A 354 30.09 -13.64 -14.10
CA GLU A 354 31.13 -14.37 -13.37
C GLU A 354 30.57 -15.23 -12.22
N MET A 355 29.54 -14.76 -11.51
CA MET A 355 28.91 -15.53 -10.43
C MET A 355 28.11 -16.73 -10.96
N ALA A 356 27.52 -16.60 -12.14
CA ALA A 356 26.80 -17.70 -12.79
C ALA A 356 27.76 -18.76 -13.33
N ILE A 357 28.95 -18.37 -13.80
CA ILE A 357 30.01 -19.28 -14.28
C ILE A 357 30.46 -20.22 -13.15
N ASP A 358 30.78 -19.68 -11.98
CA ASP A 358 31.21 -20.49 -10.82
C ASP A 358 30.12 -21.47 -10.38
N SER A 359 28.87 -21.02 -10.36
CA SER A 359 27.72 -21.84 -10.01
C SER A 359 27.50 -22.98 -11.01
N ALA A 360 27.68 -22.72 -12.30
CA ALA A 360 27.57 -23.73 -13.35
C ALA A 360 28.72 -24.74 -13.31
N LEU A 361 29.97 -24.29 -13.13
CA LEU A 361 31.14 -25.17 -13.00
C LEU A 361 31.06 -26.04 -11.74
N ALA A 362 30.47 -25.53 -10.66
CA ALA A 362 30.26 -26.28 -9.42
C ALA A 362 29.33 -27.50 -9.60
N MET A 363 28.46 -27.49 -10.61
CA MET A 363 27.59 -28.64 -10.91
C MET A 363 28.34 -29.85 -11.46
N ILE A 364 29.52 -29.66 -12.06
CA ILE A 364 30.35 -30.77 -12.57
C ILE A 364 30.74 -31.67 -11.39
N ASN A 365 30.48 -32.97 -11.51
CA ASN A 365 30.70 -33.92 -10.42
C ASN A 365 31.20 -35.28 -10.94
N VAL A 366 31.62 -36.17 -10.05
CA VAL A 366 32.01 -37.54 -10.35
C VAL A 366 31.26 -38.51 -9.45
N VAL A 367 30.68 -39.55 -10.04
CA VAL A 367 29.82 -40.53 -9.35
C VAL A 367 30.18 -41.98 -9.71
N PRO A 368 30.15 -42.91 -8.73
CA PRO A 368 30.09 -42.65 -7.31
C PRO A 368 31.39 -42.00 -6.80
N ASN A 369 31.26 -41.19 -5.75
CA ASN A 369 32.38 -40.64 -4.99
C ASN A 369 32.03 -40.63 -3.50
N PRO A 370 32.64 -41.51 -2.68
CA PRO A 370 33.69 -42.47 -3.02
C PRO A 370 33.20 -43.68 -3.83
N TYR A 371 34.10 -44.29 -4.60
CA TYR A 371 33.89 -45.58 -5.25
C TYR A 371 34.37 -46.72 -4.34
N TYR A 372 33.48 -47.61 -3.92
CA TYR A 372 33.79 -48.73 -3.03
C TYR A 372 33.70 -50.06 -3.77
N SER A 373 34.71 -50.35 -4.58
CA SER A 373 34.83 -51.64 -5.26
C SER A 373 33.64 -52.00 -6.15
N THR A 374 32.64 -51.15 -6.38
CA THR A 374 31.52 -51.37 -7.31
C THR A 374 30.83 -50.05 -7.60
N SER A 375 30.08 -50.03 -8.70
CA SER A 375 29.28 -48.91 -9.18
C SER A 375 28.02 -49.48 -9.84
N GLU A 376 26.87 -48.86 -9.62
CA GLU A 376 25.59 -49.28 -10.23
C GLU A 376 25.60 -49.21 -11.77
N TYR A 377 26.61 -48.55 -12.34
CA TYR A 377 26.81 -48.46 -13.79
C TYR A 377 27.61 -49.64 -14.38
N GLU A 378 28.12 -50.56 -13.57
CA GLU A 378 28.90 -51.73 -14.01
C GLU A 378 28.00 -52.83 -14.57
N VAL A 379 28.34 -53.37 -15.73
CA VAL A 379 27.63 -54.48 -16.39
C VAL A 379 28.52 -55.73 -16.37
N GLY A 380 28.89 -56.21 -15.17
CA GLY A 380 29.63 -57.46 -14.96
C GLY A 380 30.85 -57.34 -14.05
N GLN A 381 31.45 -58.48 -13.69
CA GLN A 381 32.55 -58.53 -12.71
C GLN A 381 33.86 -57.87 -13.17
N LEU A 382 34.06 -57.76 -14.50
CA LEU A 382 35.25 -57.16 -15.12
C LEU A 382 35.06 -55.69 -15.51
N ASP A 383 33.87 -55.14 -15.30
CA ASP A 383 33.56 -53.74 -15.56
C ASP A 383 33.78 -52.93 -14.29
N THR A 384 34.64 -51.91 -14.37
CA THR A 384 34.86 -50.93 -13.31
C THR A 384 34.69 -49.57 -13.91
N ARG A 385 33.71 -48.78 -13.44
CA ARG A 385 33.49 -47.45 -14.02
C ARG A 385 32.93 -46.43 -13.05
N VAL A 386 33.39 -45.19 -13.23
CA VAL A 386 32.78 -43.99 -12.66
C VAL A 386 32.37 -43.04 -13.79
N LYS A 387 31.39 -42.19 -13.52
CA LYS A 387 30.90 -41.19 -14.46
C LYS A 387 31.23 -39.79 -13.96
N ILE A 388 31.82 -38.98 -14.82
CA ILE A 388 31.93 -37.55 -14.63
C ILE A 388 30.69 -36.93 -15.27
N THR A 389 29.91 -36.15 -14.53
CA THR A 389 28.57 -35.70 -14.89
C THR A 389 28.46 -34.18 -14.94
N ASN A 390 27.38 -33.69 -15.56
CA ASN A 390 27.11 -32.27 -15.80
C ASN A 390 28.22 -31.58 -16.62
N LEU A 391 28.85 -32.34 -17.52
CA LEU A 391 29.88 -31.83 -18.41
C LEU A 391 29.24 -31.01 -19.56
N PRO A 392 29.86 -29.89 -19.96
CA PRO A 392 29.47 -29.19 -21.19
C PRO A 392 29.84 -30.00 -22.44
N GLU A 393 29.36 -29.55 -23.60
CA GLU A 393 29.59 -30.25 -24.88
C GLU A 393 31.09 -30.37 -25.21
N GLU A 394 31.85 -29.30 -24.94
CA GLU A 394 33.29 -29.22 -25.15
C GLU A 394 34.05 -29.01 -23.84
N CYS A 395 34.92 -29.95 -23.46
CA CYS A 395 35.81 -29.80 -22.31
C CYS A 395 37.00 -30.78 -22.37
N THR A 396 38.04 -30.46 -21.61
CA THR A 396 39.19 -31.34 -21.37
C THR A 396 39.16 -31.86 -19.95
N ILE A 397 39.28 -33.17 -19.77
CA ILE A 397 39.26 -33.82 -18.45
C ILE A 397 40.61 -34.49 -18.24
N GLN A 398 41.32 -34.11 -17.17
CA GLN A 398 42.63 -34.63 -16.82
C GLN A 398 42.58 -35.23 -15.41
N ILE A 399 43.06 -36.45 -15.28
CA ILE A 399 43.02 -37.21 -14.03
C ILE A 399 44.44 -37.37 -13.51
N TYR A 400 44.68 -36.97 -12.27
CA TYR A 400 46.00 -37.00 -11.62
C TYR A 400 45.96 -37.84 -10.34
N ASN A 401 47.08 -38.48 -10.01
CA ASN A 401 47.28 -39.03 -8.67
C ASN A 401 47.62 -37.91 -7.66
N ILE A 402 47.71 -38.24 -6.37
CA ILE A 402 48.07 -37.26 -5.31
C ILE A 402 49.45 -36.60 -5.48
N ASN A 403 50.36 -37.22 -6.24
CA ASN A 403 51.68 -36.68 -6.54
C ASN A 403 51.67 -35.76 -7.76
N GLY A 404 50.50 -35.47 -8.36
CA GLY A 404 50.36 -34.63 -9.54
C GLY A 404 50.76 -35.30 -10.85
N THR A 405 50.96 -36.63 -10.88
CA THR A 405 51.26 -37.36 -12.11
C THR A 405 49.99 -37.60 -12.91
N LEU A 406 50.00 -37.28 -14.21
CA LEU A 406 48.88 -37.52 -15.12
C LEU A 406 48.64 -39.03 -15.30
N VAL A 407 47.43 -39.47 -14.96
CA VAL A 407 46.96 -40.85 -15.05
C VAL A 407 46.27 -41.08 -16.38
N ARG A 408 45.33 -40.19 -16.74
CA ARG A 408 44.53 -40.26 -17.97
C ARG A 408 44.02 -38.88 -18.38
N SER A 409 43.77 -38.69 -19.67
CA SER A 409 43.20 -37.47 -20.24
C SER A 409 42.09 -37.83 -21.22
N TYR A 410 41.04 -37.02 -21.27
CA TYR A 410 39.95 -37.10 -22.23
C TYR A 410 39.69 -35.73 -22.85
N ASN A 411 39.48 -35.70 -24.16
CA ASN A 411 38.98 -34.54 -24.89
C ASN A 411 37.54 -34.84 -25.30
N LYS A 412 36.61 -34.06 -24.77
CA LYS A 412 35.18 -34.22 -25.00
C LYS A 412 34.71 -33.14 -25.97
N ALA A 413 33.98 -33.54 -27.00
CA ALA A 413 33.42 -32.66 -28.04
C ALA A 413 32.13 -33.29 -28.61
N ASP A 414 31.17 -33.56 -27.73
CA ASP A 414 29.90 -34.21 -28.06
C ASP A 414 28.77 -33.77 -27.11
N SER A 415 27.51 -34.01 -27.48
CA SER A 415 26.34 -33.49 -26.73
C SER A 415 26.00 -34.25 -25.45
N LYS A 416 26.67 -35.36 -25.10
CA LYS A 416 26.39 -36.06 -23.84
C LYS A 416 26.87 -35.22 -22.66
N THR A 417 26.09 -35.14 -21.58
CA THR A 417 26.49 -34.39 -20.37
C THR A 417 27.36 -35.20 -19.40
N SER A 418 27.95 -36.31 -19.87
CA SER A 418 28.76 -37.18 -19.02
C SER A 418 29.87 -37.90 -19.79
N LEU A 419 30.87 -38.39 -19.04
CA LEU A 419 31.97 -39.20 -19.55
C LEU A 419 32.29 -40.35 -18.58
N ASP A 420 32.46 -41.56 -19.11
CA ASP A 420 32.78 -42.75 -18.33
C ASP A 420 34.30 -42.93 -18.23
N TRP A 421 34.81 -43.03 -17.00
CA TRP A 421 36.16 -43.47 -16.73
C TRP A 421 36.16 -44.90 -16.20
N ASP A 422 36.82 -45.78 -16.95
CA ASP A 422 36.97 -47.22 -16.70
C ASP A 422 37.97 -47.57 -15.56
N LEU A 423 38.42 -46.57 -14.80
CA LEU A 423 39.43 -46.68 -13.74
C LEU A 423 40.79 -47.23 -14.19
N LYS A 424 41.15 -47.04 -15.46
CA LYS A 424 42.47 -47.38 -16.00
C LYS A 424 43.27 -46.13 -16.35
N ASN A 425 44.59 -46.26 -16.31
CA ASN A 425 45.51 -45.22 -16.80
C ASN A 425 45.58 -45.19 -18.33
N HIS A 426 46.39 -44.27 -18.88
CA HIS A 426 46.61 -44.11 -20.32
C HIS A 426 47.16 -45.37 -21.03
N ALA A 427 47.81 -46.30 -20.30
CA ALA A 427 48.31 -47.56 -20.83
C ALA A 427 47.28 -48.71 -20.72
N GLY A 428 46.05 -48.43 -20.30
CA GLY A 428 45.00 -49.43 -20.11
C GLY A 428 45.17 -50.29 -18.86
N ILE A 429 46.05 -49.91 -17.94
CA ILE A 429 46.32 -50.64 -16.70
C ILE A 429 45.41 -50.10 -15.58
N PRO A 430 44.72 -50.95 -14.81
CA PRO A 430 43.94 -50.52 -13.65
C PRO A 430 44.76 -49.69 -12.68
N ILE A 431 44.17 -48.61 -12.17
CA ILE A 431 44.81 -47.74 -11.18
C ILE A 431 44.83 -48.42 -9.79
N ALA A 432 45.69 -47.94 -8.90
CA ALA A 432 45.64 -48.35 -7.49
C ALA A 432 44.50 -47.65 -6.74
N GLY A 433 43.98 -48.28 -5.67
CA GLY A 433 43.06 -47.59 -4.77
C GLY A 433 43.71 -46.40 -4.09
N GLY A 434 42.99 -45.28 -3.95
CA GLY A 434 43.51 -44.05 -3.40
C GLY A 434 42.74 -42.81 -3.82
N VAL A 435 43.31 -41.64 -3.51
CA VAL A 435 42.77 -40.33 -3.88
C VAL A 435 43.31 -39.92 -5.25
N TYR A 436 42.44 -39.35 -6.09
CA TYR A 436 42.77 -38.77 -7.39
C TYR A 436 42.14 -37.39 -7.52
N LEU A 437 42.78 -36.54 -8.32
CA LEU A 437 42.27 -35.23 -8.71
C LEU A 437 41.76 -35.31 -10.16
N ILE A 438 40.53 -34.88 -10.39
CA ILE A 438 39.95 -34.77 -11.73
C ILE A 438 39.81 -33.29 -12.03
N HIS A 439 40.62 -32.80 -12.96
CA HIS A 439 40.63 -31.42 -13.40
C HIS A 439 39.86 -31.32 -14.73
N VAL A 440 38.81 -30.50 -14.76
CA VAL A 440 37.98 -30.27 -15.92
C VAL A 440 38.16 -28.83 -16.37
N THR A 441 38.63 -28.64 -17.60
CA THR A 441 38.81 -27.33 -18.22
C THR A 441 37.76 -27.13 -19.31
N VAL A 442 37.00 -26.03 -19.21
CA VAL A 442 35.96 -25.65 -20.17
C VAL A 442 36.44 -24.41 -20.95
N PRO A 443 36.62 -24.51 -22.28
CA PRO A 443 37.15 -23.40 -23.08
C PRO A 443 36.35 -22.11 -22.90
N ASN A 444 37.04 -20.99 -22.69
CA ASN A 444 36.45 -19.66 -22.53
C ASN A 444 35.44 -19.51 -21.37
N VAL A 445 35.40 -20.46 -20.43
CA VAL A 445 34.50 -20.42 -19.26
C VAL A 445 35.30 -20.51 -17.96
N GLY A 446 36.11 -21.56 -17.78
CA GLY A 446 36.89 -21.74 -16.56
C GLY A 446 37.27 -23.19 -16.29
N GLU A 447 37.62 -23.49 -15.04
CA GLU A 447 38.11 -24.82 -14.62
C GLU A 447 37.49 -25.29 -13.31
N ARG A 448 37.35 -26.62 -13.16
CA ARG A 448 36.82 -27.27 -11.96
C ARG A 448 37.68 -28.46 -11.57
N THR A 449 38.15 -28.48 -10.32
CA THR A 449 38.92 -29.62 -9.78
C THR A 449 38.11 -30.41 -8.76
N LEU A 450 37.83 -31.68 -9.07
CA LEU A 450 37.17 -32.63 -8.18
C LEU A 450 38.19 -33.51 -7.45
N LYS A 451 37.91 -33.82 -6.18
CA LYS A 451 38.64 -34.82 -5.41
C LYS A 451 37.83 -36.10 -5.39
N TRP A 452 38.39 -37.18 -5.89
CA TRP A 452 37.73 -38.49 -5.95
C TRP A 452 38.53 -39.52 -5.17
N PHE A 453 37.85 -40.41 -4.46
CA PHE A 453 38.46 -41.52 -3.75
C PHE A 453 37.89 -42.85 -4.23
N GLY A 454 38.76 -43.79 -4.57
CA GLY A 454 38.37 -45.12 -5.03
C GLY A 454 39.09 -46.22 -4.27
N VAL A 455 38.34 -47.24 -3.85
CA VAL A 455 38.88 -48.52 -3.38
C VAL A 455 38.71 -49.53 -4.50
N MET A 456 39.81 -50.12 -4.95
CA MET A 456 39.83 -51.09 -6.06
C MET A 456 39.71 -52.52 -5.51
N ARG A 457 39.02 -53.41 -6.26
CA ARG A 457 39.03 -54.84 -5.96
C ARG A 457 40.45 -55.40 -6.17
N PRO A 458 40.88 -56.39 -5.36
CA PRO A 458 42.00 -57.23 -5.75
C PRO A 458 41.70 -57.84 -7.11
N THR A 459 42.67 -57.85 -8.01
CA THR A 459 42.55 -58.51 -9.30
C THR A 459 42.38 -60.01 -9.07
N ASP A 460 41.15 -60.53 -9.24
CA ASP A 460 40.89 -61.97 -9.18
C ASP A 460 41.35 -62.61 -10.50
N LEU A 461 42.41 -63.42 -10.42
CA LEU A 461 42.96 -64.20 -11.54
C LEU A 461 42.46 -65.65 -11.43
N ASN A 462 41.15 -65.86 -11.30
CA ASN A 462 40.58 -67.18 -11.53
C ASN A 462 40.61 -67.46 -13.04
N GLY A 463 41.61 -68.23 -13.45
CA GLY A 463 41.86 -68.58 -14.85
C GLY A 463 40.82 -69.54 -15.44
N PHE A 464 40.45 -69.21 -16.68
CA PHE A 464 39.66 -69.94 -17.69
C PHE A 464 38.14 -69.95 -17.53
#